data_AF-A0A4R4Z8H2-F1
#
_entry.id   AF-A0A4R4Z8H2-F1
#
_cell.length_a   1.000
_cell.length_b   1.000
_cell.length_c   1.000
_cell.angle_alpha   90.00
_cell.angle_beta   90.00
_cell.angle_gamma   90.00
#
_symmetry.space_group_name_H-M   'P 1'
#
loop_
_entity.id
_entity.type
_entity.pdbx_description
1 polymer ?
#
loop_
_entity_poly.entity_id
_entity_poly.type
_entity_poly.pdbx_seq_one_letter_code
_entity_poly.pdbx_strand_id
1 'polypeptide(L)'
;MTHVSYGSYALLVTRHVSSKAGVMTGTETASGRATAIAVPGDVRSRASLRNPDYQDAFAVEAGEEVRRDAECWIREVFESAPAPVRAFLRIGWSMFGAQLGPSKSPAHVLGWQIGENHPEWIRLEVFWKIGLRANLVLHAQSSSIVLATFVEHQRRAARILWPTLILVHRCTLRYLLSRAARSAATHKTSSAG
;
A
#
# COMPACT_ATOMS: atom_id res chain seq x y z
N MET A 1 -0.27 33.20 31.99
CA MET A 1 0.29 31.98 31.37
C MET A 1 -0.78 31.40 30.47
N THR A 2 -0.56 31.52 29.18
CA THR A 2 -1.57 31.45 28.13
C THR A 2 -1.89 29.99 27.79
N HIS A 3 -3.11 29.56 28.12
CA HIS A 3 -3.69 28.30 27.68
C HIS A 3 -4.12 28.47 26.21
N VAL A 4 -3.49 27.76 25.28
CA VAL A 4 -3.93 27.74 23.88
C VAL A 4 -4.77 26.48 23.68
N SER A 5 -6.08 26.71 23.64
CA SER A 5 -7.11 25.75 23.24
C SER A 5 -7.06 25.60 21.72
N TYR A 6 -6.87 24.37 21.21
CA TYR A 6 -7.07 24.06 19.79
C TYR A 6 -8.39 23.30 19.63
N GLY A 7 -9.34 24.01 19.01
CA GLY A 7 -10.72 23.62 18.86
C GLY A 7 -10.95 22.45 17.92
N SER A 8 -12.02 21.72 18.27
CA SER A 8 -12.74 20.74 17.47
C SER A 8 -13.13 21.28 16.09
N TYR A 9 -12.85 20.50 15.05
CA TYR A 9 -13.59 20.54 13.79
C TYR A 9 -14.06 19.12 13.45
N ALA A 10 -15.25 18.81 13.93
CA ALA A 10 -16.07 17.73 13.40
C ALA A 10 -16.72 18.25 12.11
N LEU A 11 -16.35 17.68 10.96
CA LEU A 11 -17.13 17.78 9.73
C LEU A 11 -17.67 16.40 9.42
N LEU A 12 -18.92 16.20 9.83
CA LEU A 12 -19.78 15.11 9.40
C LEU A 12 -19.99 15.24 7.88
N VAL A 13 -19.43 14.32 7.10
CA VAL A 13 -19.88 14.06 5.74
C VAL A 13 -20.84 12.88 5.80
N THR A 14 -22.09 13.18 6.15
CA THR A 14 -23.19 12.23 5.99
C THR A 14 -23.61 12.26 4.52
N ARG A 15 -23.07 11.37 3.69
CA ARG A 15 -23.63 11.14 2.35
C ARG A 15 -24.93 10.37 2.50
N HIS A 16 -26.03 11.08 2.28
CA HIS A 16 -27.37 10.54 2.14
C HIS A 16 -27.45 9.77 0.81
N VAL A 17 -27.51 8.44 0.87
CA VAL A 17 -27.83 7.60 -0.30
C VAL A 17 -29.34 7.60 -0.45
N SER A 18 -29.82 8.41 -1.39
CA SER A 18 -31.21 8.37 -1.85
C SER A 18 -31.42 7.11 -2.68
N SER A 19 -32.25 6.19 -2.17
CA SER A 19 -32.72 5.03 -2.91
C SER A 19 -33.66 5.47 -4.03
N LYS A 20 -33.32 5.14 -5.28
CA LYS A 20 -34.30 5.04 -6.36
C LYS A 20 -33.96 3.82 -7.20
N ALA A 21 -34.84 2.82 -7.11
CA ALA A 21 -34.81 1.63 -7.92
C ALA A 21 -34.94 2.00 -9.41
N GLY A 22 -33.98 1.53 -10.20
CA GLY A 22 -33.97 1.59 -11.66
C GLY A 22 -33.15 0.41 -12.16
N VAL A 23 -33.83 -0.60 -12.69
CA VAL A 23 -33.25 -1.76 -13.36
C VAL A 23 -32.62 -1.29 -14.68
N MET A 24 -31.31 -1.52 -14.87
CA MET A 24 -30.67 -2.04 -16.10
C MET A 24 -29.17 -1.68 -16.19
N THR A 25 -28.41 -2.69 -16.61
CA THR A 25 -27.07 -2.71 -17.22
C THR A 25 -25.85 -2.48 -16.31
N GLY A 26 -24.94 -3.46 -16.36
CA GLY A 26 -23.86 -3.66 -15.42
C GLY A 26 -22.93 -2.48 -15.27
N THR A 27 -22.63 -2.12 -14.02
CA THR A 27 -21.44 -1.37 -13.70
C THR A 27 -20.26 -2.30 -13.90
N GLU A 28 -19.66 -2.24 -15.08
CA GLU A 28 -18.27 -2.65 -15.27
C GLU A 28 -17.45 -1.82 -14.28
N THR A 29 -17.12 -2.42 -13.13
CA THR A 29 -16.33 -1.79 -12.08
C THR A 29 -14.94 -1.53 -12.64
N ALA A 30 -14.77 -0.37 -13.28
CA ALA A 30 -13.51 0.05 -13.83
C ALA A 30 -12.50 0.07 -12.68
N SER A 31 -11.54 -0.86 -12.72
CA SER A 31 -10.43 -0.87 -11.80
C SER A 31 -9.80 0.52 -11.73
N GLY A 32 -9.71 1.04 -10.51
CA GLY A 32 -9.43 2.45 -10.29
C GLY A 32 -7.96 2.82 -10.48
N ARG A 33 -7.69 4.13 -10.56
CA ARG A 33 -6.35 4.67 -10.35
C ARG A 33 -6.11 4.79 -8.85
N ALA A 34 -4.93 4.43 -8.38
CA ALA A 34 -4.59 4.57 -6.97
C ALA A 34 -4.63 6.05 -6.54
N THR A 35 -5.39 6.32 -5.48
CA THR A 35 -5.56 7.66 -4.88
C THR A 35 -4.89 7.71 -3.52
N ALA A 36 -4.30 8.85 -3.18
CA ALA A 36 -3.77 9.07 -1.84
C ALA A 36 -4.93 9.27 -0.86
N ILE A 37 -4.88 8.61 0.28
CA ILE A 37 -5.88 8.74 1.34
C ILE A 37 -5.19 9.00 2.69
N ALA A 38 -5.96 9.45 3.68
CA ALA A 38 -5.50 9.42 5.06
C ALA A 38 -5.27 7.97 5.49
N VAL A 39 -4.25 7.72 6.32
CA VAL A 39 -3.95 6.38 6.81
C VAL A 39 -5.09 5.89 7.71
N PRO A 40 -5.81 4.82 7.35
CA PRO A 40 -6.87 4.28 8.19
C PRO A 40 -6.34 3.75 9.53
N GLY A 41 -7.10 3.92 10.61
CA GLY A 41 -6.66 3.58 11.97
C GLY A 41 -6.42 2.09 12.18
N ASP A 42 -7.24 1.25 11.56
CA ASP A 42 -7.10 -0.20 11.48
C ASP A 42 -5.79 -0.58 10.77
N VAL A 43 -5.48 0.01 9.62
CA VAL A 43 -4.22 -0.21 8.89
C VAL A 43 -3.01 0.27 9.71
N ARG A 44 -3.13 1.44 10.35
CA ARG A 44 -2.09 1.99 11.24
C ARG A 44 -1.79 1.06 12.40
N SER A 45 -2.81 0.44 13.01
CA SER A 45 -2.65 -0.48 14.15
C SER A 45 -1.86 -1.74 13.82
N ARG A 46 -1.76 -2.10 12.53
CA ARG A 46 -0.99 -3.26 12.05
C ARG A 46 0.47 -2.96 11.81
N ALA A 47 0.92 -1.71 11.87
CA ALA A 47 2.34 -1.40 11.75
C ALA A 47 3.10 -1.79 13.03
N SER A 48 4.30 -2.36 12.90
CA SER A 48 5.19 -2.64 14.05
C SER A 48 5.89 -1.38 14.56
N LEU A 49 6.02 -0.34 13.71
CA LEU A 49 6.60 0.95 14.09
C LEU A 49 5.62 1.77 14.95
N ARG A 50 5.96 1.98 16.22
CA ARG A 50 5.11 2.70 17.19
C ARG A 50 4.99 4.19 16.90
N ASN A 51 6.08 4.85 16.50
CA ASN A 51 6.12 6.29 16.23
C ASN A 51 6.84 6.56 14.90
N PRO A 52 6.20 6.30 13.75
CA PRO A 52 6.81 6.57 12.46
C PRO A 52 6.95 8.09 12.24
N ASP A 53 8.11 8.51 11.75
CA ASP A 53 8.38 9.88 11.33
C ASP A 53 7.67 10.24 10.02
N TYR A 54 7.25 9.23 9.26
CA TYR A 54 6.49 9.40 8.02
C TYR A 54 5.45 8.30 7.84
N GLN A 55 4.29 8.69 7.32
CA GLN A 55 3.27 7.75 6.87
C GLN A 55 2.55 8.23 5.60
N ASP A 56 2.18 7.30 4.72
CA ASP A 56 1.21 7.52 3.66
C ASP A 56 0.33 6.30 3.45
N ALA A 57 -0.79 6.49 2.76
CA ALA A 57 -1.65 5.42 2.31
C ALA A 57 -2.20 5.72 0.91
N PHE A 58 -2.34 4.66 0.13
CA PHE A 58 -2.95 4.70 -1.18
C PHE A 58 -4.04 3.64 -1.27
N ALA A 59 -5.19 4.02 -1.81
CA ALA A 59 -6.31 3.14 -2.05
C ALA A 59 -6.58 2.98 -3.54
N VAL A 60 -6.98 1.78 -3.97
CA VAL A 60 -7.44 1.53 -5.33
C VAL A 60 -8.60 0.54 -5.34
N GLU A 61 -9.60 0.80 -6.17
CA GLU A 61 -10.71 -0.12 -6.41
C GLU A 61 -10.23 -1.32 -7.22
N ALA A 62 -10.50 -2.51 -6.69
CA ALA A 62 -10.14 -3.80 -7.25
C ALA A 62 -11.36 -4.59 -7.78
N GLY A 63 -12.58 -4.13 -7.48
CA GLY A 63 -13.85 -4.76 -7.88
C GLY A 63 -14.29 -5.87 -6.92
N GLU A 64 -15.60 -5.94 -6.64
CA GLU A 64 -16.20 -6.83 -5.62
C GLU A 64 -15.98 -8.33 -5.86
N GLU A 65 -15.73 -8.74 -7.10
CA GLU A 65 -15.58 -10.15 -7.47
C GLU A 65 -14.14 -10.65 -7.39
N VAL A 66 -13.16 -9.78 -7.18
CA VAL A 66 -11.75 -10.17 -7.05
C VAL A 66 -11.43 -10.42 -5.58
N ARG A 67 -12.00 -11.49 -5.02
CA ARG A 67 -11.68 -11.93 -3.66
C ARG A 67 -10.32 -12.63 -3.67
N ARG A 68 -9.26 -11.89 -3.36
CA ARG A 68 -7.89 -12.40 -3.15
C ARG A 68 -7.44 -12.05 -1.74
N ASP A 69 -6.65 -12.93 -1.13
CA ASP A 69 -6.02 -12.61 0.14
C ASP A 69 -4.97 -11.49 -0.02
N ALA A 70 -4.57 -10.92 1.11
CA ALA A 70 -3.62 -9.82 1.15
C ALA A 70 -2.23 -10.23 0.62
N GLU A 71 -1.82 -11.49 0.80
CA GLU A 71 -0.55 -11.99 0.27
C GLU A 71 -0.56 -12.03 -1.26
N CYS A 72 -1.61 -12.58 -1.88
CA CYS A 72 -1.78 -12.56 -3.32
C CYS A 72 -1.76 -11.15 -3.87
N TRP A 73 -2.43 -10.20 -3.20
CA TRP A 73 -2.40 -8.80 -3.61
C TRP A 73 -1.00 -8.18 -3.52
N ILE A 74 -0.28 -8.36 -2.41
CA ILE A 74 1.03 -7.75 -2.26
C ILE A 74 2.06 -8.33 -3.24
N ARG A 75 1.97 -9.64 -3.51
CA ARG A 75 2.77 -10.31 -4.52
C ARG A 75 2.40 -9.84 -5.93
N GLU A 76 1.11 -9.70 -6.23
CA GLU A 76 0.69 -9.12 -7.51
C GLU A 76 1.22 -7.70 -7.66
N VAL A 77 1.20 -6.86 -6.61
CA VAL A 77 1.73 -5.49 -6.64
C VAL A 77 3.23 -5.48 -6.97
N PHE A 78 4.05 -6.28 -6.29
CA PHE A 78 5.51 -6.20 -6.38
C PHE A 78 6.19 -7.23 -7.30
N GLU A 79 5.75 -8.49 -7.28
CA GLU A 79 6.40 -9.61 -7.98
C GLU A 79 5.94 -9.75 -9.44
N SER A 80 4.70 -9.32 -9.74
CA SER A 80 4.18 -9.21 -11.12
C SER A 80 4.48 -7.86 -11.77
N ALA A 81 5.26 -6.98 -11.12
CA ALA A 81 5.68 -5.71 -11.70
C ALA A 81 6.60 -5.93 -12.92
N PRO A 82 6.66 -4.97 -13.88
CA PRO A 82 7.58 -5.07 -15.00
C PRO A 82 9.02 -5.32 -14.55
N ALA A 83 9.77 -6.12 -15.31
CA ALA A 83 11.13 -6.52 -14.95
C ALA A 83 12.06 -5.34 -14.57
N PRO A 84 12.06 -4.19 -15.29
CA PRO A 84 12.85 -3.03 -14.89
C PRO A 84 12.47 -2.46 -13.52
N VAL A 85 11.17 -2.45 -13.20
CA VAL A 85 10.66 -1.96 -11.91
C VAL A 85 11.07 -2.91 -10.78
N ARG A 86 10.98 -4.22 -10.99
CA ARG A 86 11.46 -5.22 -10.02
C ARG A 86 12.95 -5.13 -9.78
N ALA A 87 13.73 -4.90 -10.84
CA ALA A 87 15.16 -4.67 -10.74
C ALA A 87 15.47 -3.39 -9.95
N PHE A 88 14.77 -2.29 -10.21
CA PHE A 88 14.88 -1.06 -9.44
C PHE A 88 14.57 -1.27 -7.96
N LEU A 89 13.47 -1.95 -7.64
CA LEU A 89 13.10 -2.25 -6.25
C LEU A 89 14.12 -3.14 -5.55
N ARG A 90 14.75 -4.11 -6.22
CA ARG A 90 15.81 -4.88 -5.56
C ARG A 90 17.13 -4.11 -5.50
N ILE A 91 17.66 -3.75 -6.66
CA ILE A 91 19.02 -3.21 -6.80
C ILE A 91 19.08 -1.78 -6.26
N GLY A 92 18.11 -0.94 -6.63
CA GLY A 92 18.01 0.45 -6.16
C GLY A 92 17.95 0.51 -4.65
N TRP A 93 17.01 -0.18 -4.02
CA TRP A 93 16.90 -0.19 -2.55
C TRP A 93 18.13 -0.78 -1.87
N SER A 94 18.73 -1.85 -2.44
CA SER A 94 19.96 -2.44 -1.90
C SER A 94 21.16 -1.49 -1.96
N MET A 95 21.29 -0.69 -3.03
CA MET A 95 22.34 0.34 -3.15
C MET A 95 22.19 1.44 -2.08
N PHE A 96 20.97 1.76 -1.66
CA PHE A 96 20.73 2.65 -0.53
C PHE A 96 20.91 1.97 0.84
N GLY A 97 21.31 0.69 0.85
CA GLY A 97 21.60 -0.06 2.06
C GLY A 97 20.42 -0.82 2.64
N ALA A 98 19.34 -1.02 1.87
CA ALA A 98 18.24 -1.89 2.29
C ALA A 98 18.74 -3.33 2.47
N GLN A 99 18.37 -3.93 3.59
CA GLN A 99 18.63 -5.32 3.89
C GLN A 99 17.50 -6.15 3.32
N LEU A 100 17.68 -6.56 2.06
CA LEU A 100 16.76 -7.43 1.38
C LEU A 100 17.17 -8.89 1.56
N GLY A 101 16.21 -9.74 1.88
CA GLY A 101 16.36 -11.18 1.94
C GLY A 101 16.39 -11.83 0.56
N PRO A 102 16.44 -13.18 0.52
CA PRO A 102 16.48 -13.95 -0.72
C PRO A 102 15.28 -13.66 -1.63
N SER A 103 15.50 -13.59 -2.94
CA SER A 103 14.44 -13.30 -3.92
C SER A 103 13.45 -14.44 -4.13
N LYS A 104 13.80 -15.67 -3.72
CA LYS A 104 12.95 -16.87 -3.83
C LYS A 104 12.76 -17.46 -2.43
N SER A 105 11.90 -16.84 -1.64
CA SER A 105 11.55 -17.28 -0.30
C SER A 105 10.07 -17.00 -0.07
N PRO A 106 9.29 -17.97 0.44
CA PRO A 106 7.89 -17.71 0.78
C PRO A 106 7.77 -16.69 1.90
N ALA A 107 8.77 -16.59 2.79
CA ALA A 107 8.81 -15.60 3.87
C ALA A 107 9.15 -14.17 3.39
N HIS A 108 9.36 -13.97 2.10
CA HIS A 108 9.70 -12.67 1.53
C HIS A 108 8.83 -12.34 0.31
N VAL A 109 8.58 -11.05 0.10
CA VAL A 109 7.97 -10.51 -1.12
C VAL A 109 8.99 -9.60 -1.76
N LEU A 110 9.52 -9.99 -2.92
CA LEU A 110 10.60 -9.27 -3.61
C LEU A 110 11.83 -8.95 -2.70
N GLY A 111 12.12 -9.83 -1.73
CA GLY A 111 13.20 -9.67 -0.75
C GLY A 111 12.83 -8.88 0.51
N TRP A 112 11.60 -8.39 0.63
CA TRP A 112 11.11 -7.72 1.83
C TRP A 112 10.52 -8.77 2.76
N GLN A 113 10.88 -8.73 4.04
CA GLN A 113 10.47 -9.76 4.98
C GLN A 113 8.97 -9.65 5.27
N ILE A 114 8.25 -10.77 5.28
CA ILE A 114 6.88 -10.81 5.80
C ILE A 114 6.99 -10.87 7.34
N GLY A 115 6.60 -9.77 7.99
CA GLY A 115 6.57 -9.69 9.46
C GLY A 115 5.28 -10.28 10.04
N GLU A 116 4.19 -10.21 9.30
CA GLU A 116 2.88 -10.72 9.72
C GLU A 116 1.98 -10.93 8.50
N ASN A 117 1.16 -11.98 8.49
CA ASN A 117 0.35 -12.36 7.35
C ASN A 117 -1.01 -12.93 7.78
N HIS A 118 -2.07 -12.32 7.28
CA HIS A 118 -3.45 -12.71 7.49
C HIS A 118 -4.24 -12.58 6.17
N PRO A 119 -5.39 -13.24 6.04
CA PRO A 119 -6.18 -13.19 4.81
C PRO A 119 -6.54 -11.77 4.35
N GLU A 120 -6.85 -10.88 5.29
CA GLU A 120 -7.25 -9.51 4.99
C GLU A 120 -6.08 -8.52 5.03
N TRP A 121 -4.97 -8.85 5.68
CA TRP A 121 -3.85 -7.90 5.78
C TRP A 121 -2.50 -8.58 5.89
N ILE A 122 -1.48 -7.91 5.38
CA ILE A 122 -0.10 -8.38 5.41
C ILE A 122 0.84 -7.21 5.72
N ARG A 123 1.83 -7.46 6.57
CA ARG A 123 2.90 -6.50 6.89
C ARG A 123 4.22 -6.99 6.31
N LEU A 124 4.79 -6.19 5.42
CA LEU A 124 6.18 -6.31 5.00
C LEU A 124 7.06 -5.39 5.82
N GLU A 125 8.26 -5.86 6.14
CA GLU A 125 9.27 -5.12 6.89
C GLU A 125 10.59 -5.10 6.13
N VAL A 126 11.26 -3.94 6.20
CA VAL A 126 12.59 -3.77 5.63
C VAL A 126 13.38 -2.76 6.46
N PHE A 127 14.67 -3.05 6.59
CA PHE A 127 15.62 -2.31 7.40
C PHE A 127 16.75 -1.81 6.51
N TRP A 128 17.26 -0.61 6.76
CA TRP A 128 18.45 -0.11 6.08
C TRP A 128 19.60 0.04 7.07
N LYS A 129 20.82 -0.25 6.60
CA LYS A 129 22.06 -0.07 7.39
C LYS A 129 22.26 1.37 7.90
N ILE A 130 21.69 2.35 7.21
CA ILE A 130 21.73 3.76 7.60
C ILE A 130 20.74 4.14 8.70
N GLY A 131 20.02 3.18 9.30
CA GLY A 131 19.06 3.43 10.37
C GLY A 131 17.70 3.91 9.85
N LEU A 132 17.23 3.35 8.73
CA LEU A 132 15.85 3.51 8.26
C LEU A 132 15.12 2.20 8.54
N ARG A 133 13.88 2.27 9.03
CA ARG A 133 12.98 1.13 9.10
C ARG A 133 11.71 1.48 8.37
N ALA A 134 11.22 0.57 7.53
CA ALA A 134 9.93 0.74 6.89
C ALA A 134 9.03 -0.46 7.14
N ASN A 135 7.75 -0.19 7.31
CA ASN A 135 6.69 -1.18 7.18
C ASN A 135 5.83 -0.81 5.98
N LEU A 136 5.47 -1.82 5.20
CA LEU A 136 4.34 -1.71 4.29
C LEU A 136 3.22 -2.60 4.78
N VAL A 137 2.05 -2.02 4.97
CA VAL A 137 0.86 -2.75 5.39
C VAL A 137 -0.13 -2.68 4.25
N LEU A 138 -0.48 -3.84 3.70
CA LEU A 138 -1.60 -3.96 2.76
C LEU A 138 -2.82 -4.49 3.51
N HIS A 139 -3.96 -3.86 3.28
CA HIS A 139 -5.27 -4.31 3.73
C HIS A 139 -6.13 -4.53 2.49
N ALA A 140 -6.50 -5.80 2.25
CA ALA A 140 -7.44 -6.22 1.23
C ALA A 140 -8.86 -6.14 1.79
N GLN A 141 -9.69 -5.30 1.18
CA GLN A 141 -11.11 -5.18 1.48
C GLN A 141 -11.94 -5.85 0.38
N SER A 142 -13.26 -5.90 0.55
CA SER A 142 -14.16 -6.57 -0.39
C SER A 142 -14.11 -6.02 -1.81
N SER A 143 -13.97 -4.69 -1.98
CA SER A 143 -13.96 -4.03 -3.30
C SER A 143 -12.70 -3.23 -3.59
N SER A 144 -11.85 -3.01 -2.60
CA SER A 144 -10.69 -2.13 -2.67
C SER A 144 -9.48 -2.72 -1.95
N ILE A 145 -8.30 -2.19 -2.28
CA ILE A 145 -7.07 -2.48 -1.54
C ILE A 145 -6.47 -1.17 -1.05
N VAL A 146 -5.99 -1.19 0.19
CA VAL A 146 -5.25 -0.07 0.79
C VAL A 146 -3.84 -0.54 1.06
N LEU A 147 -2.85 0.22 0.62
CA LEU A 147 -1.44 0.01 0.94
C LEU A 147 -0.91 1.24 1.65
N ALA A 148 -0.45 1.05 2.88
CA ALA A 148 0.15 2.09 3.70
C ALA A 148 1.65 1.85 3.88
N THR A 149 2.40 2.93 3.92
CA THR A 149 3.83 2.93 4.23
C THR A 149 4.05 3.64 5.55
N PHE A 150 4.86 3.07 6.42
CA PHE A 150 5.30 3.68 7.66
C PHE A 150 6.81 3.68 7.70
N VAL A 151 7.43 4.80 8.03
CA VAL A 151 8.88 4.92 8.07
C VAL A 151 9.35 5.61 9.35
N GLU A 152 10.36 5.02 9.96
CA GLU A 152 11.06 5.54 11.14
C GLU A 152 12.53 5.84 10.78
N HIS A 153 12.98 7.04 11.11
CA HIS A 153 14.34 7.54 10.93
C HIS A 153 15.11 7.46 12.25
N GLN A 154 16.03 6.52 12.36
CA GLN A 154 16.88 6.38 13.55
C GLN A 154 18.15 7.23 13.49
N ARG A 155 18.55 7.70 12.30
CA ARG A 155 19.78 8.51 12.10
C ARG A 155 19.53 9.73 11.24
N ARG A 156 20.32 10.81 11.46
CA ARG A 156 20.23 12.08 10.70
C ARG A 156 20.44 11.90 9.20
N ALA A 157 21.31 10.97 8.78
CA ALA A 157 21.55 10.69 7.36
C ALA A 157 20.27 10.24 6.62
N ALA A 158 19.44 9.44 7.28
CA ALA A 158 18.17 8.97 6.72
C ALA A 158 17.22 10.15 6.42
N ARG A 159 17.19 11.16 7.31
CA ARG A 159 16.38 12.37 7.17
C ARG A 159 16.78 13.23 5.96
N ILE A 160 18.05 13.24 5.59
CA ILE A 160 18.55 14.03 4.45
C ILE A 160 18.20 13.37 3.12
N LEU A 161 18.31 12.04 3.03
CA LEU A 161 18.01 11.28 1.81
C LEU A 161 16.49 11.14 1.57
N TRP A 162 15.69 11.24 2.63
CA TRP A 162 14.26 10.99 2.62
C TRP A 162 13.42 11.79 1.60
N PRO A 163 13.60 13.11 1.41
CA PRO A 163 12.77 13.90 0.50
C PRO A 163 12.82 13.43 -0.96
N THR A 164 13.98 12.93 -1.40
CA THR A 164 14.12 12.39 -2.76
C THR A 164 13.47 11.01 -2.86
N LEU A 165 13.72 10.16 -1.87
CA LEU A 165 13.16 8.80 -1.83
C LEU A 165 11.64 8.83 -1.78
N ILE A 166 11.04 9.78 -1.06
CA ILE A 166 9.59 9.81 -0.90
C ILE A 166 8.85 10.17 -2.18
N LEU A 167 9.42 11.04 -3.01
CA LEU A 167 8.80 11.38 -4.29
C LEU A 167 8.74 10.16 -5.22
N VAL A 168 9.88 9.46 -5.35
CA VAL A 168 10.00 8.25 -6.16
C VAL A 168 9.06 7.16 -5.61
N HIS A 169 9.10 6.94 -4.29
CA HIS A 169 8.24 5.98 -3.59
C HIS A 169 6.75 6.18 -3.89
N ARG A 170 6.25 7.41 -3.72
CA ARG A 170 4.84 7.73 -3.97
C ARG A 170 4.42 7.49 -5.42
N CYS A 171 5.30 7.75 -6.38
CA CYS A 171 5.03 7.49 -7.79
C CYS A 171 5.03 5.98 -8.09
N THR A 172 6.03 5.25 -7.56
CA THR A 172 6.13 3.81 -7.72
C THR A 172 4.93 3.08 -7.11
N LEU A 173 4.53 3.40 -5.87
CA LEU A 173 3.37 2.75 -5.24
C LEU A 173 2.07 3.01 -5.99
N ARG A 174 1.79 4.26 -6.38
CA ARG A 174 0.59 4.59 -7.17
C ARG A 174 0.55 3.82 -8.49
N TYR A 175 1.68 3.74 -9.18
CA TYR A 175 1.80 2.97 -10.42
C TYR A 175 1.53 1.48 -10.19
N LEU A 176 2.20 0.88 -9.21
CA LEU A 176 2.12 -0.56 -8.93
C LEU A 176 0.71 -0.98 -8.49
N LEU A 177 0.08 -0.22 -7.59
CA LEU A 177 -1.29 -0.48 -7.15
C LEU A 177 -2.29 -0.38 -8.30
N SER A 178 -2.21 0.70 -9.09
CA SER A 178 -3.09 0.87 -10.26
C SER A 178 -2.89 -0.25 -11.29
N ARG A 179 -1.66 -0.74 -11.45
CA ARG A 179 -1.36 -1.86 -12.36
C ARG A 179 -1.95 -3.17 -11.83
N ALA A 180 -1.73 -3.48 -10.55
CA ALA A 180 -2.23 -4.70 -9.93
C ALA A 180 -3.75 -4.80 -10.01
N ALA A 181 -4.45 -3.70 -9.72
CA ALA A 181 -5.90 -3.64 -9.81
C ALA A 181 -6.38 -3.87 -11.26
N ARG A 182 -5.74 -3.24 -12.26
CA ARG A 182 -6.09 -3.46 -13.68
C ARG A 182 -5.84 -4.90 -14.13
N SER A 183 -4.71 -5.47 -13.72
CA SER A 183 -4.34 -6.87 -14.01
C SER A 183 -5.42 -7.83 -13.49
N ALA A 184 -5.90 -7.59 -12.27
CA ALA A 184 -6.96 -8.40 -11.68
C ALA A 184 -8.29 -8.30 -12.45
N ALA A 185 -8.65 -7.12 -12.95
CA ALA A 185 -9.84 -6.93 -13.78
C ALA A 185 -9.73 -7.67 -15.12
N THR A 186 -8.57 -7.67 -15.78
CA THR A 186 -8.37 -8.39 -17.05
C THR A 186 -8.52 -9.91 -16.90
N HIS A 187 -8.02 -10.48 -15.79
CA HIS A 187 -8.14 -11.92 -15.54
C HIS A 187 -9.59 -12.40 -15.39
N LYS A 188 -10.53 -11.52 -15.00
CA LYS A 188 -11.96 -11.82 -14.96
C LYS A 188 -12.53 -12.04 -16.37
N THR A 189 -12.17 -11.18 -17.33
CA THR A 189 -12.75 -11.20 -18.68
C THR A 189 -12.37 -12.46 -19.46
N SER A 190 -11.18 -13.03 -19.23
CA SER A 190 -10.73 -14.25 -19.93
C SER A 190 -11.32 -15.56 -19.39
N SER A 191 -11.92 -15.59 -18.18
CA SER A 191 -12.55 -16.82 -17.66
C SER A 191 -14.05 -16.91 -17.96
N ALA A 192 -14.62 -15.93 -18.65
CA ALA A 192 -16.05 -15.85 -18.98
C ALA A 192 -16.36 -16.19 -20.45
N GLY A 193 -15.41 -16.80 -21.17
CA GLY A 193 -15.53 -17.20 -22.59
C GLY A 193 -15.44 -18.70 -22.80
#